data_AF-A0A9C9NIE2-F1
#
_entry.id   AF-A0A9C9NIE2-F1
#
_cell.length_a   1.000
_cell.length_b   1.000
_cell.length_c   1.000
_cell.angle_alpha   90.00
_cell.angle_beta   90.00
_cell.angle_gamma   90.00
#
_symmetry.space_group_name_H-M   'P 1'
#
loop_
_entity.id
_entity.type
_entity.pdbx_description
1 polymer ?
#
loop_
_entity_poly.entity_id
_entity_poly.type
_entity_poly.pdbx_seq_one_letter_code
_entity_poly.pdbx_strand_id
1 'polypeptide(L)'
;MRFLVRLIGSLLLAIAVVFAVGDIARSLADQATRLVSVTEALAMMGGSLEPSGVQSATVAAMLAEIGRWSVSISAGVAGLVLLLAGSERKTRRRLVR
;
A
#
# COMPACT_ATOMS: atom_id res chain seq x y z
N MET A 1 15.52 -6.11 14.25
CA MET A 1 14.11 -5.92 13.82
C MET A 1 13.84 -4.58 13.14
N ARG A 2 14.31 -3.43 13.65
CA ARG A 2 14.11 -2.10 13.03
C ARG A 2 14.54 -1.99 11.56
N PHE A 3 15.68 -2.59 11.19
CA PHE A 3 16.15 -2.63 9.81
C PHE A 3 15.14 -3.33 8.87
N LEU A 4 14.61 -4.48 9.28
CA LEU A 4 13.60 -5.22 8.52
C LEU A 4 12.30 -4.41 8.36
N VAL A 5 11.84 -3.74 9.42
CA VAL A 5 10.65 -2.87 9.37
C VAL A 5 10.85 -1.73 8.37
N ARG A 6 12.02 -1.09 8.36
CA ARG A 6 12.34 -0.04 7.40
C ARG A 6 12.46 -0.58 5.97
N LEU A 7 13.06 -1.76 5.79
CA LEU A 7 13.19 -2.40 4.49
C LEU A 7 11.81 -2.73 3.89
N ILE A 8 10.92 -3.33 4.68
CA ILE A 8 9.53 -3.62 4.27
C ILE A 8 8.79 -2.31 3.97
N GLY A 9 8.94 -1.30 4.82
CA GLY A 9 8.34 0.03 4.59
C GLY A 9 8.82 0.67 3.28
N SER A 10 10.12 0.59 2.98
CA SER A 10 10.67 1.10 1.71
C SER A 10 10.21 0.32 0.49
N LEU A 11 10.05 -1.01 0.61
CA LEU A 11 9.53 -1.85 -0.47
C LEU A 11 8.07 -1.49 -0.78
N LEU A 12 7.23 -1.34 0.25
CA LEU A 12 5.84 -0.91 0.07
C LEU A 12 5.76 0.48 -0.54
N LEU A 13 6.63 1.40 -0.11
CA LEU A 13 6.69 2.74 -0.69
C LEU A 13 7.11 2.70 -2.17
N ALA A 14 8.07 1.86 -2.54
CA ALA A 14 8.47 1.68 -3.93
C ALA A 14 7.31 1.14 -4.79
N ILE A 15 6.59 0.13 -4.29
CA ILE A 15 5.39 -0.41 -4.96
C ILE A 15 4.34 0.69 -5.14
N ALA A 16 4.08 1.48 -4.10
CA ALA A 16 3.13 2.58 -4.13
C ALA A 16 3.47 3.60 -5.24
N VAL A 17 4.75 3.96 -5.36
CA VAL A 17 5.23 4.88 -6.39
C VAL A 17 5.04 4.31 -7.79
N VAL A 18 5.38 3.03 -8.02
CA VAL A 18 5.20 2.39 -9.33
C VAL A 18 3.72 2.40 -9.75
N PHE A 19 2.82 2.02 -8.85
CA PHE A 19 1.38 2.06 -9.13
C PHE A 19 0.87 3.48 -9.33
N ALA A 20 1.33 4.47 -8.56
CA ALA A 20 0.94 5.87 -8.74
C ALA A 20 1.38 6.40 -10.12
N VAL A 21 2.59 6.08 -10.56
CA VAL A 21 3.06 6.46 -11.91
C VAL A 21 2.22 5.78 -12.99
N GLY A 22 1.87 4.49 -12.81
CA GLY A 22 0.97 3.77 -13.70
C GLY A 22 -0.44 4.37 -13.77
N ASP A 23 -0.99 4.77 -12.63
CA ASP A 23 -2.29 5.46 -12.53
C ASP A 23 -2.26 6.80 -13.26
N ILE A 24 -1.18 7.57 -13.11
CA ILE A 24 -1.00 8.84 -13.83
C ILE A 24 -0.88 8.61 -15.34
N ALA A 25 -0.08 7.62 -15.76
CA ALA A 25 0.07 7.29 -17.17
C ALA A 25 -1.27 6.86 -17.81
N ARG A 26 -2.06 6.04 -17.11
CA ARG A 26 -3.42 5.68 -17.53
C ARG A 26 -4.35 6.89 -17.55
N SER A 27 -4.29 7.75 -16.54
CA SER A 27 -5.11 8.96 -16.50
C SER A 27 -4.82 9.91 -17.66
N LEU A 28 -3.57 9.97 -18.12
CA LEU A 28 -3.17 10.75 -19.30
C LEU A 28 -3.62 10.08 -20.60
N ALA A 29 -3.59 8.74 -20.66
CA ALA A 29 -4.00 7.99 -21.84
C ALA A 29 -5.53 7.95 -22.04
N ASP A 30 -6.29 7.76 -20.96
CA ASP A 30 -7.74 7.53 -20.99
C ASP A 30 -8.57 8.78 -20.65
N GLN A 31 -7.91 9.92 -20.39
CA GLN A 31 -8.52 11.18 -19.89
C GLN A 31 -9.41 11.01 -18.64
N ALA A 32 -9.31 9.89 -17.94
CA ALA A 32 -10.10 9.55 -16.77
C ALA A 32 -9.18 9.19 -15.61
N THR A 33 -9.32 9.88 -14.47
CA THR A 33 -8.56 9.58 -13.25
C THR A 33 -9.13 8.34 -12.59
N ARG A 34 -8.57 7.16 -12.91
CA ARG A 34 -8.92 5.90 -12.27
C ARG A 34 -7.70 5.30 -11.59
N LEU A 35 -7.80 5.12 -10.27
CA LEU A 35 -6.76 4.48 -9.46
C LEU A 35 -6.96 2.97 -9.48
N VAL A 36 -5.88 2.21 -9.62
CA VAL A 36 -5.91 0.75 -9.57
C VAL A 36 -6.27 0.27 -8.16
N SER A 37 -7.28 -0.60 -8.09
CA SER A 37 -7.73 -1.21 -6.84
C SER A 37 -6.86 -2.40 -6.43
N VAL A 38 -6.94 -2.81 -5.16
CA VAL A 38 -6.18 -3.97 -4.65
C VAL A 38 -6.55 -5.25 -5.39
N THR A 39 -7.83 -5.45 -5.68
CA THR A 39 -8.30 -6.59 -6.49
C THR A 39 -7.72 -6.59 -7.90
N GLU A 40 -7.69 -5.44 -8.58
CA GLU A 40 -7.16 -5.32 -9.94
C GLU A 40 -5.65 -5.60 -9.97
N ALA A 41 -4.89 -5.06 -9.01
CA ALA A 41 -3.46 -5.36 -8.90
C ALA A 41 -3.20 -6.84 -8.59
N LEU A 42 -4.00 -7.45 -7.71
CA LEU A 42 -3.85 -8.88 -7.39
C LEU A 42 -4.12 -9.75 -8.61
N ALA A 43 -5.18 -9.43 -9.37
CA ALA A 43 -5.52 -10.13 -10.61
C ALA A 43 -4.40 -10.02 -11.65
N MET A 44 -3.75 -8.86 -11.77
CA MET A 44 -2.59 -8.67 -12.66
C MET A 44 -1.38 -9.53 -12.25
N MET A 45 -1.24 -9.85 -10.97
CA MET A 45 -0.19 -10.75 -10.45
C MET A 45 -0.59 -12.23 -10.51
N GLY A 46 -1.77 -12.56 -11.05
CA GLY A 46 -2.31 -13.92 -11.09
C GLY A 46 -2.89 -14.43 -9.76
N GLY A 47 -3.09 -13.53 -8.79
CA GLY A 47 -3.70 -13.83 -7.50
C GLY A 47 -5.19 -13.47 -7.46
N SER A 48 -5.91 -14.05 -6.50
CA SER A 48 -7.31 -13.71 -6.20
C SER A 48 -7.49 -13.47 -4.70
N LEU A 49 -8.35 -12.52 -4.34
CA LEU A 49 -8.77 -12.23 -2.96
C LEU A 49 -9.95 -13.12 -2.51
N GLU A 50 -10.29 -14.15 -3.27
CA GLU A 50 -11.42 -15.01 -2.91
C GLU A 50 -11.21 -15.68 -1.54
N PRO A 51 -12.23 -15.66 -0.67
CA PRO A 51 -12.15 -16.31 0.62
C PRO A 51 -12.05 -17.83 0.42
N SER A 52 -10.85 -18.39 0.62
CA SER A 52 -10.66 -19.83 0.64
C SER A 52 -11.26 -20.42 1.92
N GLY A 53 -12.36 -21.18 1.80
CA GLY A 53 -12.97 -21.97 2.89
C GLY A 53 -14.23 -21.37 3.54
N VAL A 54 -14.65 -21.95 4.67
CA VAL A 54 -15.79 -21.50 5.50
C VAL A 54 -15.35 -20.25 6.29
N GLN A 55 -15.23 -19.12 5.61
CA GLN A 55 -14.99 -17.84 6.25
C GLN A 55 -16.33 -17.21 6.63
N SER A 56 -16.41 -16.66 7.84
CA SER A 56 -17.58 -15.91 8.30
C SER A 56 -17.94 -14.80 7.31
N ALA A 57 -19.23 -14.56 7.07
CA ALA A 57 -19.72 -13.53 6.15
C ALA A 57 -19.10 -12.14 6.41
N THR A 58 -18.76 -11.86 7.68
CA THR A 58 -18.06 -10.64 8.09
C THR A 58 -16.66 -10.53 7.48
N VAL A 59 -15.90 -11.63 7.42
CA VAL A 59 -14.53 -11.63 6.88
C VAL A 59 -14.57 -11.46 5.35
N ALA A 60 -15.53 -12.11 4.68
CA ALA A 60 -15.74 -11.93 3.25
C ALA A 60 -16.13 -10.48 2.91
N ALA A 61 -17.01 -9.87 3.71
CA ALA A 61 -17.39 -8.46 3.53
C ALA A 61 -16.20 -7.51 3.76
N MET A 62 -15.35 -7.79 4.76
CA MET A 62 -14.13 -7.01 4.99
C MET A 62 -13.12 -7.12 3.84
N LEU A 63 -12.87 -8.34 3.34
CA LEU A 63 -11.98 -8.56 2.18
C LEU A 63 -12.49 -7.87 0.93
N ALA A 64 -13.81 -7.90 0.69
CA ALA A 64 -14.43 -7.19 -0.42
C ALA A 64 -14.24 -5.67 -0.31
N GLU A 65 -14.37 -5.10 0.89
CA GLU A 65 -14.19 -3.67 1.11
C GLU A 65 -12.73 -3.23 0.94
N ILE A 66 -11.78 -3.97 1.52
CA ILE A 66 -10.33 -3.71 1.37
C ILE A 66 -9.92 -3.85 -0.11
N GLY A 67 -10.50 -4.81 -0.82
CA GLY A 67 -10.25 -5.03 -2.25
C GLY A 67 -10.54 -3.81 -3.13
N ARG A 68 -11.45 -2.93 -2.71
CA ARG A 68 -11.83 -1.70 -3.43
C ARG A 68 -10.90 -0.53 -3.17
N TRP A 69 -10.00 -0.63 -2.19
CA TRP A 69 -9.08 0.46 -1.86
C TRP A 69 -8.04 0.64 -2.98
N SER A 70 -7.52 1.86 -3.11
CA SER A 70 -6.44 2.17 -4.05
C SER A 70 -5.11 1.59 -3.57
N VAL A 71 -4.45 0.82 -4.42
CA VAL A 71 -3.18 0.15 -4.10
C VAL A 71 -2.08 1.17 -3.81
N SER A 72 -1.98 2.19 -4.66
CA SER A 72 -0.96 3.23 -4.54
C SER A 72 -1.10 3.97 -3.21
N ILE A 73 -2.31 4.33 -2.81
CA ILE A 73 -2.58 5.00 -1.54
C ILE A 73 -2.33 4.05 -0.36
N SER A 74 -2.91 2.85 -0.37
CA SER A 74 -2.80 1.90 0.75
C SER A 74 -1.35 1.44 0.99
N ALA A 75 -0.61 1.09 -0.07
CA ALA A 75 0.80 0.72 0.03
C ALA A 75 1.67 1.90 0.46
N GLY A 76 1.36 3.11 -0.01
CA GLY A 76 2.09 4.32 0.37
C GLY A 76 1.92 4.65 1.85
N VAL A 77 0.69 4.61 2.36
CA VAL A 77 0.38 4.84 3.78
C VAL A 77 1.02 3.75 4.64
N ALA A 78 0.87 2.47 4.29
CA ALA A 78 1.48 1.37 5.03
C ALA A 78 3.01 1.48 5.05
N GLY A 79 3.63 1.79 3.91
CA GLY A 79 5.07 2.02 3.78
C GLY A 79 5.55 3.17 4.67
N LEU A 80 4.86 4.30 4.65
CA LEU A 80 5.15 5.46 5.51
C LEU A 80 5.04 5.12 7.00
N VAL A 81 3.97 4.44 7.41
CA VAL A 81 3.77 4.04 8.82
C VAL A 81 4.91 3.14 9.29
N LEU A 82 5.31 2.14 8.48
CA LEU A 82 6.42 1.25 8.82
C LEU A 82 7.75 2.01 8.88
N LEU A 83 8.01 2.92 7.94
CA LEU A 83 9.20 3.75 7.95
C LEU A 83 9.26 4.65 9.19
N LEU A 84 8.14 5.25 9.58
CA LEU A 84 8.04 6.08 10.79
C LEU A 84 8.19 5.26 12.07
N ALA A 85 7.58 4.07 12.14
CA ALA A 85 7.72 3.15 13.26
C ALA A 85 9.16 2.62 13.41
N GLY A 86 9.84 2.40 12.29
CA GLY A 86 11.25 2.00 12.24
C GLY A 86 12.24 3.16 12.41
N SER A 87 11.78 4.41 12.29
CA SER A 87 12.61 5.60 12.49
C SER A 87 12.86 5.78 13.97
N GLU A 88 14.14 5.78 14.36
CA GLU A 88 14.48 6.40 15.63
C GLU A 88 14.04 7.85 15.54
N ARG A 89 13.17 8.29 16.45
CA ARG A 89 12.99 9.72 16.71
C ARG A 89 14.37 10.21 17.13
N LYS A 90 15.18 10.64 16.17
CA LYS A 90 16.31 11.51 16.42
C LYS A 90 15.65 12.81 16.82
N THR A 91 15.19 12.87 18.09
CA THR A 91 15.01 14.10 18.83
C THR A 91 16.37 14.74 18.70
N ARG A 92 16.48 15.57 17.65
CA ARG A 92 17.59 16.44 17.42
C ARG A 92 17.50 17.36 18.63
N ARG A 93 18.19 16.97 19.70
CA ARG A 93 18.66 17.87 20.75
C ARG A 93 19.40 18.97 19.98
N ARG A 94 18.66 19.95 19.49
CA ARG A 94 19.08 21.34 19.41
C ARG A 94 19.02 21.83 20.86
N LEU A 95 19.90 21.28 21.67
CA LEU A 95 20.33 21.86 22.92
C LEU A 95 21.83 21.90 22.78
N VAL A 96 22.40 23.08 23.01
CA VAL A 96 23.80 23.49 22.85
C VAL A 96 24.12 23.82 21.37
N ARG A 97 24.32 25.09 20.97
CA ARG A 97 24.94 26.22 21.66
C ARG A 97 24.42 27.54 21.10
#